data_AF-A0A433EGV5-F1
#
_entry.id   AF-A0A433EGV5-F1
#
_cell.length_a   1.000
_cell.length_b   1.000
_cell.length_c   1.000
_cell.angle_alpha   90.00
_cell.angle_beta   90.00
_cell.angle_gamma   90.00
#
_symmetry.space_group_name_H-M   'P 1'
#
loop_
_entity.id
_entity.type
_entity.pdbx_description
1 polymer ?
#
loop_
_entity_poly.entity_id
_entity_poly.type
_entity_poly.pdbx_seq_one_letter_code
_entity_poly.pdbx_strand_id
1 'polypeptide(L)'
;MTTAQGDSDGAVPEPAPAGPPVYRGDLEHRGEYQDIVPKSFWTGFTDTAFFIFAGVASLVLTIMLLTSSFTHSWWGLLLALVFWGFTAYLTLPRFHAIMSRIYVPDYFIGRTRTSDGLLGDPVNLGLIGTEEQIHQAMLDAGWSRADEVTLASSWKIVVSTLTRRSYAEAPVSPLKIFGRVQSFAYQQEVDGNPKKRHHVRFWKTPDGWLLPGGHRVDWLAAGTYDSGVGFSFFTLQVTHRIDAQTDFERDYIVESIQYAYPQTEVEVIKDFSTGYHARNGGGDTIVTDGALPIVTLRNEGLERQDAEALDVRLTSAHDIAEKLPIVLLTASLMLVISSVAELVTSILTVANRHELVSNLTGQGSDTAMVQVLDGPEGDTFMIFTLVAAIAVVVIFESIHMFMLWATLRGSSKARRMVLLLLVVGFAAQAASVFAAGEALTISSLFFQLGVAVFAMLGFTSDAAVDYTASRNFRLRNLEKIREKVRRKAIHQ
;
A
#
# COMPACT_ATOMS: atom_id res chain seq x y z
N MET A 1 -33.72 54.46 -18.31
CA MET A 1 -32.80 54.48 -17.16
C MET A 1 -33.16 53.26 -16.31
N THR A 2 -32.27 52.30 -16.07
CA THR A 2 -30.83 52.26 -16.43
C THR A 2 -30.47 50.85 -16.92
N THR A 3 -29.80 50.75 -18.06
CA THR A 3 -29.31 49.49 -18.61
C THR A 3 -27.95 49.17 -18.03
N ALA A 4 -27.85 48.12 -17.21
CA ALA A 4 -26.56 47.54 -16.86
C ALA A 4 -26.08 46.69 -18.03
N GLN A 5 -25.14 47.22 -18.82
CA GLN A 5 -24.28 46.36 -19.63
C GLN A 5 -23.39 45.58 -18.67
N GLY A 6 -23.38 44.25 -18.79
CA GLY A 6 -22.32 43.46 -18.17
C GLY A 6 -21.10 43.58 -19.07
N ASP A 7 -20.08 44.31 -18.63
CA ASP A 7 -18.82 44.36 -19.35
C ASP A 7 -18.19 42.97 -19.34
N SER A 8 -18.07 42.40 -20.54
CA SER A 8 -17.26 41.21 -20.76
C SER A 8 -15.79 41.64 -20.77
N ASP A 9 -15.23 41.84 -19.58
CA ASP A 9 -13.78 41.99 -19.39
C ASP A 9 -13.09 40.74 -19.92
N GLY A 10 -12.66 40.82 -21.18
CA GLY A 10 -11.87 39.79 -21.82
C GLY A 10 -10.52 39.73 -21.12
N ALA A 11 -10.33 38.71 -20.30
CA ALA A 11 -9.03 38.41 -19.71
C ALA A 11 -8.00 38.30 -20.84
N VAL A 12 -7.11 39.29 -20.91
CA VAL A 12 -5.98 39.27 -21.83
C VAL A 12 -5.15 38.03 -21.47
N PRO A 13 -4.89 37.10 -22.40
CA PRO A 13 -4.04 35.96 -22.12
C PRO A 13 -2.69 36.45 -21.62
N GLU A 14 -2.28 36.00 -20.44
CA GLU A 14 -0.99 36.38 -19.86
C GLU A 14 0.12 35.90 -20.81
N PRO A 15 1.06 36.77 -21.23
CA PRO A 15 1.99 36.45 -22.30
C PRO A 15 2.92 35.32 -21.85
N ALA A 16 3.08 34.30 -22.72
CA ALA A 16 3.90 33.12 -22.43
C ALA A 16 5.31 33.50 -21.92
N PRO A 17 5.85 32.79 -20.91
CA PRO A 17 7.04 33.20 -20.18
C PRO A 17 8.27 33.37 -21.11
N ALA A 18 8.89 34.54 -21.06
CA ALA A 18 9.96 34.96 -21.97
C ALA A 18 11.35 34.31 -21.69
N GLY A 19 11.39 33.25 -20.89
CA GLY A 19 12.59 32.53 -20.48
C GLY A 19 12.24 31.28 -19.65
N PRO A 20 13.21 30.37 -19.43
CA PRO A 20 12.94 29.08 -18.79
C PRO A 20 12.41 29.23 -17.35
N PRO A 21 11.32 28.55 -16.97
CA PRO A 21 10.66 28.71 -15.68
C PRO A 21 11.49 28.07 -14.56
N VAL A 22 11.86 28.87 -13.57
CA VAL A 22 12.73 28.46 -12.47
C VAL A 22 11.93 27.68 -11.42
N TYR A 23 12.13 26.36 -11.43
CA TYR A 23 11.55 25.43 -10.47
C TYR A 23 12.16 25.59 -9.06
N ARG A 24 11.62 24.87 -8.06
CA ARG A 24 12.03 25.02 -6.65
C ARG A 24 12.17 23.69 -5.84
N GLY A 25 12.12 22.48 -6.42
CA GLY A 25 12.09 21.16 -5.73
C GLY A 25 11.75 19.96 -6.64
N ASP A 26 12.51 18.86 -6.87
CA ASP A 26 12.18 17.86 -7.93
C ASP A 26 13.02 16.45 -7.84
N LEU A 27 12.65 15.15 -8.23
CA LEU A 27 12.90 14.19 -9.46
C LEU A 27 12.22 12.78 -9.19
N GLU A 28 11.51 11.96 -10.02
CA GLU A 28 11.00 11.89 -11.45
C GLU A 28 9.50 11.32 -11.67
N HIS A 29 9.09 10.77 -12.85
CA HIS A 29 7.71 10.40 -13.37
C HIS A 29 7.29 8.92 -13.80
N ARG A 30 6.01 8.47 -13.71
CA ARG A 30 5.29 7.35 -14.45
C ARG A 30 5.60 5.82 -14.42
N GLY A 31 4.52 5.03 -14.22
CA GLY A 31 4.26 3.66 -14.76
C GLY A 31 2.74 3.35 -14.88
N GLU A 32 2.30 2.45 -15.78
CA GLU A 32 1.06 2.58 -16.60
C GLU A 32 -0.16 1.62 -16.31
N TYR A 33 -1.36 2.09 -16.73
CA TYR A 33 -2.53 1.35 -17.30
C TYR A 33 -3.74 0.80 -16.45
N GLN A 34 -4.92 1.30 -16.86
CA GLN A 34 -6.31 0.78 -16.86
C GLN A 34 -7.29 0.64 -15.65
N ASP A 35 -8.56 0.87 -16.03
CA ASP A 35 -9.90 0.49 -15.52
C ASP A 35 -10.32 0.67 -14.04
N ILE A 36 -11.45 1.38 -13.87
CA ILE A 36 -12.27 1.35 -12.65
C ILE A 36 -13.54 0.57 -12.94
N VAL A 37 -13.86 -0.36 -12.07
CA VAL A 37 -15.25 -0.51 -11.63
C VAL A 37 -15.21 -0.30 -10.12
N PRO A 38 -15.79 0.79 -9.58
CA PRO A 38 -15.89 0.96 -8.14
C PRO A 38 -16.91 -0.05 -7.61
N LYS A 39 -16.45 -1.28 -7.40
CA LYS A 39 -17.14 -2.24 -6.56
C LYS A 39 -17.03 -1.72 -5.14
N SER A 40 -18.05 -0.95 -4.79
CA SER A 40 -18.45 -0.58 -3.43
C SER A 40 -17.80 -1.47 -2.39
N PHE A 41 -17.10 -0.84 -1.46
CA PHE A 41 -17.41 -0.98 -0.03
C PHE A 41 -17.73 -2.44 0.39
N TRP A 42 -16.77 -3.10 1.05
CA TRP A 42 -16.81 -4.52 1.45
C TRP A 42 -16.62 -5.50 0.28
N THR A 43 -15.41 -6.05 0.14
CA THR A 43 -15.04 -7.10 -0.86
C THR A 43 -15.57 -8.50 -0.50
N GLY A 44 -16.79 -8.53 0.04
CA GLY A 44 -17.41 -9.61 0.77
C GLY A 44 -17.17 -9.49 2.28
N PHE A 45 -18.22 -9.70 3.07
CA PHE A 45 -18.22 -9.64 4.55
C PHE A 45 -17.00 -10.32 5.19
N THR A 46 -16.55 -11.46 4.65
CA THR A 46 -15.39 -12.20 5.16
C THR A 46 -14.08 -11.40 5.09
N ASP A 47 -13.81 -10.68 3.99
CA ASP A 47 -12.55 -9.94 3.86
C ASP A 47 -12.53 -8.73 4.79
N THR A 48 -13.66 -8.06 5.02
CA THR A 48 -13.75 -6.98 6.00
C THR A 48 -13.75 -7.49 7.44
N ALA A 49 -14.29 -8.68 7.72
CA ALA A 49 -14.16 -9.32 9.04
C ALA A 49 -12.69 -9.62 9.37
N PHE A 50 -11.93 -10.19 8.43
CA PHE A 50 -10.47 -10.31 8.56
C PHE A 50 -9.77 -8.95 8.66
N PHE A 51 -10.23 -7.94 7.90
CA PHE A 51 -9.65 -6.60 7.93
C PHE A 51 -9.78 -5.93 9.31
N ILE A 52 -10.95 -6.02 9.94
CA ILE A 52 -11.23 -5.50 11.27
C ILE A 52 -10.46 -6.32 12.33
N PHE A 53 -10.50 -7.67 12.25
CA PHE A 53 -9.77 -8.52 13.19
C PHE A 53 -8.27 -8.21 13.21
N ALA A 54 -7.64 -8.03 12.05
CA ALA A 54 -6.21 -7.70 11.99
C ALA A 54 -5.87 -6.36 12.68
N GLY A 55 -6.81 -5.39 12.68
CA GLY A 55 -6.67 -4.13 13.43
C GLY A 55 -6.87 -4.28 14.94
N VAL A 56 -7.77 -5.18 15.36
CA VAL A 56 -7.92 -5.55 16.78
C VAL A 56 -6.68 -6.31 17.26
N ALA A 57 -6.17 -7.25 16.46
CA ALA A 57 -4.96 -8.01 16.74
C ALA A 57 -3.72 -7.11 16.83
N SER A 58 -3.58 -6.11 15.94
CA SER A 58 -2.51 -5.11 16.06
C SER A 58 -2.65 -4.26 17.31
N LEU A 59 -3.87 -3.87 17.71
CA LEU A 59 -4.10 -3.14 18.96
C LEU A 59 -3.74 -3.98 20.20
N VAL A 60 -4.14 -5.26 20.23
CA VAL A 60 -3.79 -6.20 21.32
C VAL A 60 -2.27 -6.36 21.45
N LEU A 61 -1.57 -6.62 20.34
CA LEU A 61 -0.10 -6.76 20.38
C LEU A 61 0.60 -5.43 20.71
N THR A 62 0.04 -4.30 20.30
CA THR A 62 0.54 -2.97 20.69
C THR A 62 0.47 -2.76 22.20
N ILE A 63 -0.65 -3.15 22.82
CA ILE A 63 -0.83 -3.08 24.28
C ILE A 63 0.14 -4.03 24.98
N MET A 64 0.28 -5.27 24.50
CA MET A 64 1.25 -6.24 25.03
C MET A 64 2.69 -5.70 25.00
N LEU A 65 3.13 -5.18 23.84
CA LEU A 65 4.46 -4.59 23.66
C LEU A 65 4.70 -3.41 24.62
N LEU A 66 3.70 -2.55 24.80
CA LEU A 66 3.75 -1.45 25.76
C LEU A 66 3.92 -1.95 27.20
N THR A 67 3.10 -2.91 27.65
CA THR A 67 3.19 -3.43 29.01
C THR A 67 4.52 -4.12 29.27
N SER A 68 5.04 -4.91 28.32
CA SER A 68 6.34 -5.59 28.47
C SER A 68 7.53 -4.63 28.45
N SER A 69 7.42 -3.44 27.83
CA SER A 69 8.51 -2.45 27.79
C SER A 69 8.86 -1.87 29.17
N PHE A 70 7.92 -1.87 30.13
CA PHE A 70 8.12 -1.32 31.47
C PHE A 70 8.61 -2.37 32.50
N THR A 71 8.47 -3.66 32.22
CA THR A 71 8.85 -4.74 33.16
C THR A 71 10.29 -5.24 32.96
N HIS A 72 10.94 -4.86 31.85
CA HIS A 72 12.29 -5.31 31.51
C HIS A 72 13.35 -4.24 31.84
N SER A 73 14.61 -4.67 32.01
CA SER A 73 15.78 -3.79 32.24
C SER A 73 16.16 -3.04 30.94
N TRP A 74 17.43 -2.96 30.54
CA TRP A 74 17.81 -2.25 29.29
C TRP A 74 17.12 -2.77 28.01
N TRP A 75 16.60 -3.99 28.01
CA TRP A 75 15.71 -4.50 26.94
C TRP A 75 14.37 -3.77 26.83
N GLY A 76 13.91 -3.09 27.89
CA GLY A 76 12.75 -2.20 27.85
C GLY A 76 12.89 -1.09 26.80
N LEU A 77 14.11 -0.57 26.55
CA LEU A 77 14.35 0.41 25.48
C LEU A 77 14.22 -0.18 24.07
N LEU A 78 14.67 -1.42 23.85
CA LEU A 78 14.49 -2.10 22.57
C LEU A 78 13.02 -2.46 22.33
N LEU A 79 12.33 -2.92 23.38
CA LEU A 79 10.88 -3.15 23.34
C LEU A 79 10.10 -1.85 23.10
N ALA A 80 10.51 -0.72 23.69
CA ALA A 80 9.90 0.59 23.43
C ALA A 80 10.11 1.07 21.99
N LEU A 81 11.28 0.80 21.38
CA LEU A 81 11.55 1.09 19.97
C LEU A 81 10.70 0.21 19.03
N VAL A 82 10.58 -1.08 19.33
CA VAL A 82 9.71 -2.02 18.61
C VAL A 82 8.24 -1.62 18.76
N PHE A 83 7.80 -1.27 19.98
CA PHE A 83 6.48 -0.73 20.27
C PHE A 83 6.18 0.54 19.44
N TRP A 84 7.10 1.51 19.41
CA TRP A 84 6.91 2.72 18.60
C TRP A 84 6.78 2.37 17.10
N GLY A 85 7.70 1.57 16.56
CA GLY A 85 7.67 1.17 15.15
C GLY A 85 6.38 0.42 14.78
N PHE A 86 5.97 -0.53 15.61
CA PHE A 86 4.73 -1.28 15.42
C PHE A 86 3.49 -0.36 15.51
N THR A 87 3.46 0.56 16.48
CA THR A 87 2.36 1.51 16.64
C THR A 87 2.25 2.46 15.45
N ALA A 88 3.37 3.10 15.07
CA ALA A 88 3.40 4.14 14.04
C ALA A 88 3.22 3.60 12.62
N TYR A 89 3.75 2.41 12.30
CA TYR A 89 3.78 1.88 10.93
C TYR A 89 2.78 0.75 10.66
N LEU A 90 2.14 0.17 11.69
CA LEU A 90 1.13 -0.88 11.51
C LEU A 90 -0.22 -0.52 12.19
N THR A 91 -0.22 -0.24 13.49
CA THR A 91 -1.47 -0.09 14.26
C THR A 91 -2.21 1.22 13.96
N LEU A 92 -1.53 2.37 13.97
CA LEU A 92 -2.16 3.67 13.67
C LEU A 92 -2.63 3.78 12.21
N PRO A 93 -1.84 3.38 11.18
CA PRO A 93 -2.32 3.29 9.80
C PRO A 93 -3.58 2.42 9.69
N ARG A 94 -3.59 1.25 10.34
CA ARG A 94 -4.76 0.37 10.31
C ARG A 94 -5.98 0.95 11.02
N PHE A 95 -5.80 1.61 12.16
CA PHE A 95 -6.89 2.31 12.84
C PHE A 95 -7.48 3.40 11.95
N HIS A 96 -6.62 4.23 11.32
CA HIS A 96 -7.05 5.21 10.32
C HIS A 96 -7.78 4.56 9.14
N ALA A 97 -7.30 3.43 8.62
CA ALA A 97 -7.93 2.69 7.53
C ALA A 97 -9.29 2.06 7.89
N ILE A 98 -9.55 1.76 9.17
CA ILE A 98 -10.87 1.33 9.66
C ILE A 98 -11.79 2.56 9.78
N MET A 99 -11.32 3.64 10.40
CA MET A 99 -12.11 4.85 10.64
C MET A 99 -12.45 5.61 9.36
N SER A 100 -11.51 5.75 8.43
CA SER A 100 -11.74 6.42 7.14
C SER A 100 -12.80 5.69 6.31
N ARG A 101 -12.82 4.35 6.33
CA ARG A 101 -13.86 3.54 5.69
C ARG A 101 -15.24 3.73 6.31
N ILE A 102 -15.37 4.24 7.53
CA ILE A 102 -16.67 4.53 8.16
C ILE A 102 -17.12 5.96 7.84
N TYR A 103 -16.21 6.94 7.85
CA TYR A 103 -16.57 8.37 7.85
C TYR A 103 -16.20 9.16 6.58
N VAL A 104 -15.30 8.65 5.73
CA VAL A 104 -14.87 9.33 4.50
C VAL A 104 -15.61 8.71 3.29
N PRO A 105 -16.56 9.42 2.66
CA PRO A 105 -17.46 8.81 1.66
C PRO A 105 -16.74 8.57 0.33
N ASP A 106 -17.06 7.49 -0.39
CA ASP A 106 -16.24 6.99 -1.51
C ASP A 106 -16.35 7.77 -2.84
N TYR A 107 -16.96 8.97 -2.84
CA TYR A 107 -17.05 9.85 -4.00
C TYR A 107 -15.92 10.89 -4.05
N PHE A 108 -15.69 11.47 -5.23
CA PHE A 108 -14.68 12.50 -5.47
C PHE A 108 -15.05 13.84 -4.83
N ILE A 109 -14.09 14.47 -4.14
CA ILE A 109 -14.30 15.71 -3.36
C ILE A 109 -13.17 16.74 -3.54
N GLY A 110 -12.52 16.77 -4.71
CA GLY A 110 -11.38 17.67 -4.96
C GLY A 110 -10.11 17.35 -4.16
N ARG A 111 -10.07 16.20 -3.47
CA ARG A 111 -8.90 15.72 -2.71
C ARG A 111 -8.61 14.26 -2.97
N THR A 112 -7.33 13.94 -2.98
CA THR A 112 -6.80 12.58 -3.04
C THR A 112 -6.94 11.85 -1.70
N ARG A 113 -6.58 10.56 -1.64
CA ARG A 113 -6.57 9.76 -0.41
C ARG A 113 -5.33 8.90 -0.28
N THR A 114 -4.84 8.71 0.94
CA THR A 114 -3.80 7.72 1.23
C THR A 114 -4.34 6.29 1.09
N SER A 115 -3.46 5.29 1.13
CA SER A 115 -3.86 3.88 1.20
C SER A 115 -4.75 3.57 2.43
N ASP A 116 -4.58 4.32 3.51
CA ASP A 116 -5.40 4.26 4.73
C ASP A 116 -6.65 5.14 4.67
N GLY A 117 -6.99 5.69 3.50
CA GLY A 117 -8.20 6.47 3.26
C GLY A 117 -8.23 7.87 3.90
N LEU A 118 -7.15 8.32 4.54
CA LEU A 118 -7.01 9.70 5.01
C LEU A 118 -6.99 10.65 3.81
N LEU A 119 -7.54 11.86 3.97
CA LEU A 119 -7.54 12.87 2.89
C LEU A 119 -6.12 13.36 2.64
N GLY A 120 -5.61 13.09 1.45
CA GLY A 120 -4.31 13.53 0.97
C GLY A 120 -4.38 14.91 0.33
N ASP A 121 -3.45 15.12 -0.59
CA ASP A 121 -3.19 16.33 -1.35
C ASP A 121 -4.46 16.85 -2.09
N PRO A 122 -4.57 18.18 -2.34
CA PRO A 122 -5.60 18.74 -3.20
C PRO A 122 -5.46 18.21 -4.63
N VAL A 123 -6.58 18.06 -5.32
CA VAL A 123 -6.60 17.91 -6.79
C VAL A 123 -6.69 19.33 -7.35
N ASN A 124 -5.55 19.86 -7.74
CA ASN A 124 -5.34 21.28 -8.06
C ASN A 124 -5.07 21.54 -9.55
N LEU A 125 -5.07 20.51 -10.41
CA LEU A 125 -4.89 20.67 -11.85
C LEU A 125 -5.82 19.72 -12.64
N GLY A 126 -6.36 20.20 -13.76
CA GLY A 126 -7.07 19.39 -14.76
C GLY A 126 -6.39 19.51 -16.13
N LEU A 127 -6.49 18.48 -16.98
CA LEU A 127 -5.91 18.52 -18.33
C LEU A 127 -6.85 17.93 -19.38
N ILE A 128 -6.81 18.52 -20.57
CA ILE A 128 -7.45 18.03 -21.80
C ILE A 128 -6.34 17.65 -22.77
N GLY A 129 -6.35 16.40 -23.26
CA GLY A 129 -5.28 15.83 -24.07
C GLY A 129 -5.01 14.34 -23.80
N THR A 130 -4.23 13.72 -24.67
CA THR A 130 -3.89 12.30 -24.59
C THR A 130 -2.82 11.99 -23.54
N GLU A 131 -2.61 10.70 -23.24
CA GLU A 131 -1.54 10.25 -22.33
C GLU A 131 -0.17 10.63 -22.88
N GLU A 132 -0.02 10.42 -24.18
CA GLU A 132 1.15 10.69 -25.01
C GLU A 132 1.45 12.19 -25.11
N GLN A 133 0.42 13.04 -25.21
CA GLN A 133 0.56 14.50 -25.17
C GLN A 133 1.09 15.00 -23.82
N ILE A 134 0.57 14.50 -22.69
CA ILE A 134 1.07 14.81 -21.35
C ILE A 134 2.50 14.26 -21.17
N HIS A 135 2.76 13.08 -21.72
CA HIS A 135 4.08 12.47 -21.72
C HIS A 135 5.12 13.32 -22.43
N GLN A 136 4.79 13.88 -23.59
CA GLN A 136 5.68 14.78 -24.34
C GLN A 136 5.79 16.15 -23.65
N ALA A 137 4.65 16.80 -23.36
CA ALA A 137 4.59 18.15 -22.78
C ALA A 137 5.44 18.30 -21.51
N MET A 138 5.36 17.32 -20.61
CA MET A 138 6.10 17.34 -19.36
C MET A 138 7.57 16.90 -19.51
N LEU A 139 7.91 16.07 -20.52
CA LEU A 139 9.31 15.74 -20.83
C LEU A 139 10.06 16.98 -21.35
N ASP A 140 9.43 17.71 -22.27
CA ASP A 140 10.02 18.92 -22.86
C ASP A 140 10.02 20.10 -21.88
N ALA A 141 9.11 20.10 -20.90
CA ALA A 141 9.16 20.98 -19.72
C ALA A 141 10.27 20.60 -18.71
N GLY A 142 11.01 19.51 -18.94
CA GLY A 142 12.22 19.10 -18.20
C GLY A 142 12.02 17.98 -17.15
N TRP A 143 10.79 17.53 -16.91
CA TRP A 143 10.49 16.44 -15.98
C TRP A 143 10.87 15.07 -16.60
N SER A 144 11.49 14.12 -15.87
CA SER A 144 11.95 12.78 -16.37
C SER A 144 11.34 11.60 -15.57
N ARG A 145 11.53 10.29 -15.92
CA ARG A 145 10.73 9.06 -15.57
C ARG A 145 11.10 8.14 -14.33
N ALA A 146 10.39 8.31 -13.20
CA ALA A 146 10.32 7.53 -11.96
C ALA A 146 9.53 6.21 -11.99
N ASP A 147 10.18 5.22 -11.39
CA ASP A 147 9.77 3.84 -11.29
C ASP A 147 8.46 3.66 -10.48
N GLU A 148 7.70 2.59 -10.77
CA GLU A 148 6.59 2.13 -9.91
C GLU A 148 7.12 1.59 -8.56
N VAL A 149 6.24 1.45 -7.55
CA VAL A 149 6.60 0.80 -6.27
C VAL A 149 6.75 -0.72 -6.45
N THR A 150 7.96 -1.14 -6.83
CA THR A 150 8.36 -2.52 -7.12
C THR A 150 9.51 -2.96 -6.22
N LEU A 151 9.84 -4.26 -6.24
CA LEU A 151 11.02 -4.78 -5.55
C LEU A 151 12.32 -4.16 -6.09
N ALA A 152 12.38 -3.87 -7.40
CA ALA A 152 13.55 -3.28 -8.05
C ALA A 152 13.77 -1.83 -7.60
N SER A 153 12.73 -0.99 -7.64
CA SER A 153 12.81 0.40 -7.18
C SER A 153 13.01 0.48 -5.67
N SER A 154 12.36 -0.38 -4.88
CA SER A 154 12.61 -0.47 -3.43
C SER A 154 14.07 -0.83 -3.10
N TRP A 155 14.68 -1.72 -3.87
CA TRP A 155 16.12 -2.01 -3.73
C TRP A 155 16.99 -0.84 -4.19
N LYS A 156 16.60 -0.15 -5.27
CA LYS A 156 17.25 1.08 -5.76
C LYS A 156 17.21 2.21 -4.71
N ILE A 157 16.13 2.35 -3.93
CA ILE A 157 16.05 3.23 -2.73
C ILE A 157 17.09 2.82 -1.68
N VAL A 158 17.15 1.54 -1.31
CA VAL A 158 18.08 1.06 -0.27
C VAL A 158 19.53 1.30 -0.70
N VAL A 159 19.88 0.99 -1.96
CA VAL A 159 21.22 1.19 -2.51
C VAL A 159 21.56 2.68 -2.64
N SER A 160 20.65 3.53 -3.14
CA SER A 160 20.90 4.98 -3.25
C SER A 160 21.08 5.64 -1.88
N THR A 161 20.26 5.27 -0.90
CA THR A 161 20.34 5.74 0.49
C THR A 161 21.67 5.36 1.14
N LEU A 162 22.08 4.09 1.02
CA LEU A 162 23.36 3.61 1.58
C LEU A 162 24.58 4.21 0.87
N THR A 163 24.52 4.39 -0.45
CA THR A 163 25.61 5.00 -1.25
C THR A 163 25.59 6.54 -1.28
N ARG A 164 24.56 7.17 -0.66
CA ARG A 164 24.30 8.62 -0.65
C ARG A 164 24.25 9.25 -2.05
N ARG A 165 23.70 8.53 -3.02
CA ARG A 165 23.45 9.03 -4.39
C ARG A 165 22.03 9.56 -4.49
N SER A 166 21.79 10.58 -5.31
CA SER A 166 20.42 10.91 -5.71
C SER A 166 19.83 9.72 -6.46
N TYR A 167 18.56 9.44 -6.20
CA TYR A 167 17.75 8.53 -6.98
C TYR A 167 16.72 9.42 -7.66
N ALA A 168 16.99 9.73 -8.91
CA ALA A 168 16.10 10.51 -9.75
C ALA A 168 14.75 9.80 -9.84
N GLU A 169 14.76 8.56 -10.31
CA GLU A 169 13.59 7.78 -10.70
C GLU A 169 12.81 7.19 -9.49
N ALA A 170 12.83 7.87 -8.33
CA ALA A 170 12.34 7.34 -7.06
C ALA A 170 10.79 7.28 -7.01
N PRO A 171 10.19 6.15 -6.61
CA PRO A 171 8.74 5.98 -6.58
C PRO A 171 8.09 6.83 -5.49
N VAL A 172 7.05 7.58 -5.85
CA VAL A 172 6.23 8.33 -4.88
C VAL A 172 5.19 7.44 -4.19
N SER A 173 4.82 7.79 -2.95
CA SER A 173 3.74 7.12 -2.23
C SER A 173 2.42 7.13 -3.02
N PRO A 174 1.67 6.00 -3.06
CA PRO A 174 0.44 5.91 -3.82
C PRO A 174 -0.69 6.72 -3.20
N LEU A 175 -1.32 7.58 -4.01
CA LEU A 175 -2.53 8.32 -3.65
C LEU A 175 -3.68 7.94 -4.57
N LYS A 176 -4.90 8.01 -4.04
CA LYS A 176 -6.11 7.54 -4.72
C LYS A 176 -7.10 8.67 -5.03
N ILE A 177 -7.66 8.67 -6.25
CA ILE A 177 -8.97 9.25 -6.55
C ILE A 177 -9.80 8.23 -7.35
N PHE A 178 -11.12 8.31 -7.23
CA PHE A 178 -12.06 7.34 -7.84
C PHE A 178 -11.77 5.86 -7.47
N GLY A 179 -11.07 5.61 -6.36
CA GLY A 179 -10.60 4.28 -5.95
C GLY A 179 -9.31 3.78 -6.61
N ARG A 180 -8.87 4.33 -7.75
CA ARG A 180 -7.58 4.00 -8.39
C ARG A 180 -6.41 4.73 -7.71
N VAL A 181 -5.24 4.09 -7.69
CA VAL A 181 -3.93 4.74 -7.54
C VAL A 181 -3.63 5.63 -8.77
N GLN A 182 -2.68 6.55 -8.70
CA GLN A 182 -2.30 7.39 -9.84
C GLN A 182 -1.96 6.55 -11.09
N SER A 183 -2.43 7.01 -12.26
CA SER A 183 -2.05 6.45 -13.56
C SER A 183 -0.58 6.70 -13.86
N PHE A 184 -0.02 7.77 -13.31
CA PHE A 184 1.42 8.06 -13.26
C PHE A 184 1.71 9.22 -12.28
N ALA A 185 2.94 9.31 -11.77
CA ALA A 185 3.47 10.46 -11.01
C ALA A 185 4.49 11.26 -11.84
N TYR A 186 5.02 12.40 -11.36
CA TYR A 186 6.02 13.26 -12.03
C TYR A 186 6.87 14.11 -11.08
N GLN A 187 8.16 14.37 -11.43
CA GLN A 187 9.15 15.29 -10.79
C GLN A 187 10.33 15.64 -11.85
N GLN A 188 11.29 16.59 -11.61
CA GLN A 188 12.57 17.12 -12.32
C GLN A 188 13.78 17.28 -11.26
N GLU A 189 14.94 17.97 -11.13
CA GLU A 189 15.60 18.17 -9.73
C GLU A 189 16.39 19.49 -9.46
N VAL A 190 16.01 20.22 -8.39
CA VAL A 190 16.78 21.35 -7.81
C VAL A 190 18.14 20.92 -7.31
N ASP A 191 19.16 21.54 -7.87
CA ASP A 191 20.50 21.69 -7.29
C ASP A 191 21.16 20.36 -6.85
N GLY A 192 20.67 19.22 -7.35
CA GLY A 192 21.06 17.87 -6.93
C GLY A 192 20.65 17.47 -5.49
N ASN A 193 19.53 18.00 -4.97
CA ASN A 193 19.11 17.80 -3.58
C ASN A 193 17.85 16.91 -3.44
N PRO A 194 17.99 15.58 -3.24
CA PRO A 194 16.86 14.63 -3.21
C PRO A 194 15.91 14.77 -2.01
N LYS A 195 16.07 15.79 -1.17
CA LYS A 195 15.14 16.12 -0.07
C LYS A 195 14.11 17.19 -0.43
N LYS A 196 14.26 17.86 -1.57
CA LYS A 196 13.36 18.92 -2.03
C LYS A 196 12.74 18.49 -3.35
N ARG A 197 11.47 18.09 -3.35
CA ARG A 197 10.77 17.40 -4.46
C ARG A 197 9.32 17.82 -4.65
N HIS A 198 9.06 18.87 -5.43
CA HIS A 198 7.75 19.06 -6.05
C HIS A 198 7.49 18.00 -7.10
N HIS A 199 6.22 17.62 -7.15
CA HIS A 199 5.78 16.39 -7.75
C HIS A 199 4.30 16.45 -8.10
N VAL A 200 3.93 15.95 -9.29
CA VAL A 200 2.52 15.92 -9.74
C VAL A 200 2.07 14.51 -10.10
N ARG A 201 1.00 14.07 -9.45
CA ARG A 201 0.34 12.78 -9.73
C ARG A 201 -0.83 13.02 -10.66
N PHE A 202 -1.03 12.14 -11.63
CA PHE A 202 -2.12 12.21 -12.61
C PHE A 202 -2.99 10.95 -12.54
N TRP A 203 -4.28 11.12 -12.78
CA TRP A 203 -5.26 10.04 -12.88
C TRP A 203 -6.14 10.25 -14.11
N LYS A 204 -6.33 9.19 -14.90
CA LYS A 204 -7.29 9.22 -16.01
C LYS A 204 -8.71 9.44 -15.48
N THR A 205 -9.36 10.51 -15.92
CA THR A 205 -10.77 10.80 -15.60
C THR A 205 -11.66 9.65 -16.12
N PRO A 206 -12.71 9.21 -15.41
CA PRO A 206 -13.62 8.19 -15.91
C PRO A 206 -14.42 8.69 -17.13
N ASP A 207 -14.66 7.82 -18.11
CA ASP A 207 -15.38 8.16 -19.34
C ASP A 207 -16.74 8.81 -19.03
N GLY A 208 -17.00 9.96 -19.66
CA GLY A 208 -18.24 10.71 -19.48
C GLY A 208 -18.40 11.47 -18.15
N TRP A 209 -17.46 11.34 -17.20
CA TRP A 209 -17.48 12.07 -15.93
C TRP A 209 -17.41 13.60 -16.12
N LEU A 210 -17.84 14.35 -15.09
CA LEU A 210 -18.00 15.80 -15.12
C LEU A 210 -17.49 16.43 -13.83
N LEU A 211 -16.82 17.58 -13.98
CA LEU A 211 -16.50 18.50 -12.90
C LEU A 211 -17.75 19.33 -12.49
N PRO A 212 -17.70 20.03 -11.34
CA PRO A 212 -18.61 21.15 -11.05
C PRO A 212 -18.73 22.09 -12.25
N GLY A 213 -19.92 22.69 -12.45
CA GLY A 213 -20.22 23.50 -13.65
C GLY A 213 -20.44 22.70 -14.94
N GLY A 214 -20.08 21.41 -14.98
CA GLY A 214 -20.22 20.57 -16.19
C GLY A 214 -19.00 20.58 -17.12
N HIS A 215 -17.85 21.08 -16.65
CA HIS A 215 -16.60 21.04 -17.40
C HIS A 215 -16.10 19.59 -17.55
N ARG A 216 -15.33 19.32 -18.62
CA ARG A 216 -14.73 18.02 -18.91
C ARG A 216 -13.21 18.14 -18.95
N VAL A 217 -12.53 17.16 -18.38
CA VAL A 217 -11.08 16.99 -18.43
C VAL A 217 -10.76 15.51 -18.64
N ASP A 218 -9.79 15.20 -19.49
CA ASP A 218 -9.32 13.83 -19.72
C ASP A 218 -8.53 13.28 -18.53
N TRP A 219 -7.94 14.19 -17.74
CA TRP A 219 -7.10 13.89 -16.59
C TRP A 219 -7.35 14.87 -15.45
N LEU A 220 -7.18 14.36 -14.24
CA LEU A 220 -7.04 15.17 -13.02
C LEU A 220 -5.67 14.94 -12.41
N ALA A 221 -5.14 15.97 -11.76
CA ALA A 221 -3.81 15.95 -11.19
C ALA A 221 -3.72 16.66 -9.83
N ALA A 222 -2.72 16.24 -9.05
CA ALA A 222 -2.40 16.75 -7.73
C ALA A 222 -0.89 17.01 -7.66
N GLY A 223 -0.51 18.29 -7.77
CA GLY A 223 0.85 18.79 -7.62
C GLY A 223 1.13 19.27 -6.19
N THR A 224 2.20 18.81 -5.54
CA THR A 224 2.65 19.39 -4.26
C THR A 224 4.18 19.38 -4.11
N TYR A 225 4.72 20.22 -3.22
CA TYR A 225 6.15 20.37 -2.95
C TYR A 225 6.63 19.60 -1.72
N ASP A 226 7.49 18.58 -1.83
CA ASP A 226 8.27 18.10 -0.67
C ASP A 226 9.33 19.12 -0.28
N SER A 227 9.16 19.77 0.87
CA SER A 227 10.09 20.76 1.43
C SER A 227 11.28 20.15 2.18
N GLY A 228 11.18 18.86 2.57
CA GLY A 228 12.18 18.15 3.38
C GLY A 228 11.66 16.83 3.95
N VAL A 229 12.45 16.21 4.83
CA VAL A 229 12.07 15.02 5.62
C VAL A 229 12.00 15.39 7.10
N GLY A 230 10.98 14.90 7.81
CA GLY A 230 10.80 15.17 9.24
C GLY A 230 9.94 14.14 9.95
N PHE A 231 9.88 14.24 11.28
CA PHE A 231 8.93 13.47 12.09
C PHE A 231 7.55 14.14 12.06
N SER A 232 6.50 13.35 11.85
CA SER A 232 5.11 13.74 12.02
C SER A 232 4.58 13.29 13.37
N PHE A 233 4.20 14.24 14.22
CA PHE A 233 3.52 13.96 15.48
C PHE A 233 2.06 13.48 15.30
N PHE A 234 1.53 13.49 14.07
CA PHE A 234 0.18 13.02 13.76
C PHE A 234 0.14 11.52 13.45
N THR A 235 1.13 11.01 12.68
CA THR A 235 1.25 9.58 12.36
C THR A 235 2.27 8.83 13.23
N LEU A 236 3.10 9.56 13.99
CA LEU A 236 4.30 9.09 14.68
C LEU A 236 5.39 8.52 13.74
N GLN A 237 5.31 8.80 12.45
CA GLN A 237 6.24 8.32 11.42
C GLN A 237 7.28 9.39 11.05
N VAL A 238 8.44 8.95 10.57
CA VAL A 238 9.30 9.77 9.72
C VAL A 238 8.71 9.79 8.32
N THR A 239 8.46 10.98 7.78
CA THR A 239 7.80 11.24 6.49
C THR A 239 8.48 12.40 5.75
N HIS A 240 8.24 12.51 4.46
CA HIS A 240 8.45 13.76 3.74
C HIS A 240 7.43 14.80 4.24
N ARG A 241 7.80 16.09 4.17
CA ARG A 241 6.98 17.22 4.59
C ARG A 241 6.58 18.05 3.39
N ILE A 242 5.30 18.08 3.11
CA ILE A 242 4.76 18.89 2.00
C ILE A 242 4.72 20.38 2.41
N ASP A 243 5.09 21.28 1.50
CA ASP A 243 4.93 22.73 1.69
C ASP A 243 3.45 23.10 1.73
N ALA A 244 3.12 24.10 2.54
CA ALA A 244 1.74 24.49 2.76
C ALA A 244 1.11 25.18 1.55
N GLN A 245 1.89 25.82 0.67
CA GLN A 245 1.36 26.59 -0.46
C GLN A 245 1.24 25.73 -1.72
N THR A 246 0.26 24.82 -1.74
CA THR A 246 0.05 23.88 -2.85
C THR A 246 -0.31 24.56 -4.18
N ASP A 247 -0.74 25.81 -4.13
CA ASP A 247 -1.05 26.62 -5.31
C ASP A 247 0.22 27.08 -6.04
N PHE A 248 1.32 27.37 -5.32
CA PHE A 248 2.59 27.75 -5.96
C PHE A 248 3.21 26.63 -6.79
N GLU A 249 2.93 25.37 -6.45
CA GLU A 249 3.33 24.21 -7.25
C GLU A 249 2.37 23.99 -8.43
N ARG A 250 1.06 24.11 -8.21
CA ARG A 250 0.06 24.12 -9.29
C ARG A 250 0.43 25.12 -10.39
N ASP A 251 0.70 26.36 -9.98
CA ASP A 251 0.98 27.46 -10.89
C ASP A 251 2.32 27.21 -11.62
N TYR A 252 3.35 26.70 -10.92
CA TYR A 252 4.58 26.27 -11.59
C TYR A 252 4.35 25.18 -12.65
N ILE A 253 3.56 24.14 -12.35
CA ILE A 253 3.31 23.05 -13.32
C ILE A 253 2.71 23.64 -14.60
N VAL A 254 1.74 24.55 -14.47
CA VAL A 254 1.13 25.27 -15.59
C VAL A 254 2.18 26.10 -16.35
N GLU A 255 2.99 26.92 -15.66
CA GLU A 255 4.09 27.70 -16.27
C GLU A 255 5.08 26.80 -17.03
N SER A 256 5.42 25.64 -16.48
CA SER A 256 6.38 24.70 -17.09
C SER A 256 5.86 24.10 -18.41
N ILE A 257 4.58 23.73 -18.45
CA ILE A 257 3.91 23.25 -19.66
C ILE A 257 3.77 24.38 -20.69
N GLN A 258 3.39 25.59 -20.26
CA GLN A 258 3.24 26.74 -21.15
C GLN A 258 4.58 27.21 -21.74
N TYR A 259 5.70 27.08 -21.01
CA TYR A 259 7.02 27.36 -21.56
C TYR A 259 7.45 26.36 -22.64
N ALA A 260 7.28 25.05 -22.37
CA ALA A 260 7.57 24.01 -23.35
C ALA A 260 6.67 24.09 -24.58
N TYR A 261 5.39 24.42 -24.36
CA TYR A 261 4.37 24.53 -25.40
C TYR A 261 3.54 25.82 -25.28
N PRO A 262 4.03 26.96 -25.82
CA PRO A 262 3.33 28.26 -25.78
C PRO A 262 1.97 28.32 -26.51
N GLN A 263 1.58 27.25 -27.22
CA GLN A 263 0.25 27.08 -27.83
C GLN A 263 -0.78 26.50 -26.85
N THR A 264 -0.39 26.21 -25.61
CA THR A 264 -1.25 25.62 -24.58
C THR A 264 -2.22 26.64 -24.01
N GLU A 265 -3.52 26.33 -24.06
CA GLU A 265 -4.58 27.15 -23.46
C GLU A 265 -4.84 26.74 -22.00
N VAL A 266 -5.16 27.72 -21.15
CA VAL A 266 -5.47 27.50 -19.73
C VAL A 266 -6.80 28.18 -19.37
N GLU A 267 -7.77 27.39 -18.93
CA GLU A 267 -9.07 27.87 -18.41
C GLU A 267 -9.11 27.64 -16.90
N VAL A 268 -9.35 28.69 -16.08
CA VAL A 268 -9.39 28.53 -14.61
C VAL A 268 -10.82 28.44 -14.10
N ILE A 269 -11.22 27.26 -13.61
CA ILE A 269 -12.44 27.12 -12.81
C ILE A 269 -12.19 27.74 -11.44
N LYS A 270 -12.65 28.98 -11.27
CA LYS A 270 -12.75 29.64 -9.97
C LYS A 270 -13.79 28.90 -9.11
N ASP A 271 -13.54 28.83 -7.80
CA ASP A 271 -14.42 28.17 -6.82
C ASP A 271 -14.74 26.69 -7.13
N PHE A 272 -13.87 25.98 -7.86
CA PHE A 272 -13.98 24.51 -8.07
C PHE A 272 -14.15 23.76 -6.74
N SER A 273 -13.43 24.22 -5.72
CA SER A 273 -13.73 24.01 -4.31
C SER A 273 -13.65 25.36 -3.58
N THR A 274 -14.26 25.45 -2.40
CA THR A 274 -14.00 26.59 -1.50
C THR A 274 -12.56 26.53 -1.02
N GLY A 275 -11.78 27.60 -1.21
CA GLY A 275 -10.43 27.70 -0.67
C GLY A 275 -10.36 27.37 0.83
N TYR A 276 -9.32 26.64 1.25
CA TYR A 276 -9.24 26.07 2.59
C TYR A 276 -7.82 26.02 3.18
N HIS A 277 -7.77 26.04 4.51
CA HIS A 277 -6.61 25.66 5.30
C HIS A 277 -6.90 24.31 5.97
N ALA A 278 -6.07 23.30 5.71
CA ALA A 278 -6.31 21.92 6.13
C ALA A 278 -5.00 21.20 6.50
N ARG A 279 -5.07 19.87 6.66
CA ARG A 279 -3.89 18.98 6.67
C ARG A 279 -4.03 17.83 5.68
N ASN A 280 -2.89 17.33 5.19
CA ASN A 280 -2.79 16.09 4.40
C ASN A 280 -2.82 14.84 5.30
N GLY A 281 -2.76 13.64 4.71
CA GLY A 281 -2.74 12.37 5.44
C GLY A 281 -1.45 12.10 6.23
N GLY A 282 -0.34 12.79 5.92
CA GLY A 282 0.89 12.77 6.71
C GLY A 282 0.85 13.69 7.94
N GLY A 283 -0.05 14.67 7.96
CA GLY A 283 -0.21 15.69 9.00
C GLY A 283 0.37 17.06 8.68
N ASP A 284 0.94 17.27 7.49
CA ASP A 284 1.41 18.58 7.03
C ASP A 284 0.23 19.52 6.72
N THR A 285 0.43 20.82 6.88
CA THR A 285 -0.57 21.85 6.55
C THR A 285 -0.74 21.96 5.04
N ILE A 286 -1.98 22.19 4.57
CA ILE A 286 -2.31 22.62 3.20
C ILE A 286 -2.99 23.99 3.27
N VAL A 287 -2.68 24.87 2.32
CA VAL A 287 -3.39 26.10 1.99
C VAL A 287 -3.66 26.10 0.49
N THR A 288 -4.91 26.33 0.10
CA THR A 288 -5.29 26.48 -1.31
C THR A 288 -6.42 27.50 -1.48
N ASP A 289 -6.38 28.27 -2.57
CA ASP A 289 -7.45 29.15 -3.05
C ASP A 289 -8.69 28.36 -3.52
N GLY A 290 -8.54 27.05 -3.80
CA GLY A 290 -9.60 26.14 -4.23
C GLY A 290 -9.92 26.13 -5.73
N ALA A 291 -9.20 26.91 -6.55
CA ALA A 291 -9.36 27.01 -7.99
C ALA A 291 -8.66 25.88 -8.77
N LEU A 292 -9.21 25.52 -9.93
CA LEU A 292 -8.73 24.46 -10.80
C LEU A 292 -8.42 24.99 -12.22
N PRO A 293 -7.15 25.29 -12.56
CA PRO A 293 -6.71 25.44 -13.94
C PRO A 293 -6.91 24.13 -14.72
N ILE A 294 -7.46 24.27 -15.92
CA ILE A 294 -7.60 23.24 -16.94
C ILE A 294 -6.66 23.58 -18.09
N VAL A 295 -5.67 22.72 -18.30
CA VAL A 295 -4.62 22.87 -19.31
C VAL A 295 -4.99 22.08 -20.56
N THR A 296 -5.21 22.76 -21.68
CA THR A 296 -5.56 22.14 -22.96
C THR A 296 -4.32 22.01 -23.84
N LEU A 297 -3.82 20.79 -23.99
CA LEU A 297 -2.58 20.51 -24.72
C LEU A 297 -2.82 20.58 -26.24
N ARG A 298 -2.14 21.54 -26.89
CA ARG A 298 -2.14 21.74 -28.35
C ARG A 298 -0.84 21.33 -29.02
N ASN A 299 -0.03 20.48 -28.39
CA ASN A 299 1.13 19.87 -29.03
C ASN A 299 0.67 18.86 -30.10
N GLU A 300 1.32 18.89 -31.27
CA GLU A 300 1.18 17.84 -32.29
C GLU A 300 1.71 16.54 -31.68
N GLY A 301 0.78 15.70 -31.20
CA GLY A 301 1.14 14.41 -30.65
C GLY A 301 1.79 13.55 -31.72
N LEU A 302 2.98 13.01 -31.43
CA LEU A 302 3.46 11.83 -32.12
C LEU A 302 2.34 10.78 -32.06
N GLU A 303 1.97 10.22 -33.21
CA GLU A 303 1.06 9.07 -33.23
C GLU A 303 1.60 8.01 -32.28
N ARG A 304 0.68 7.22 -31.69
CA ARG A 304 1.08 6.05 -30.91
C ARG A 304 2.04 5.21 -31.76
N GLN A 305 3.30 5.16 -31.35
CA GLN A 305 4.04 3.92 -31.52
C GLN A 305 3.26 2.91 -30.68
N ASP A 306 2.44 2.10 -31.36
CA ASP A 306 1.62 1.10 -30.70
C ASP A 306 2.52 0.27 -29.79
N ALA A 307 2.23 0.33 -28.49
CA ALA A 307 2.73 -0.63 -27.53
C ALA A 307 2.05 -1.98 -27.83
N GLU A 308 2.46 -2.59 -28.94
CA GLU A 308 1.87 -3.79 -29.53
C GLU A 308 1.78 -4.87 -28.45
N ALA A 309 0.54 -5.09 -28.01
CA ALA A 309 0.05 -6.25 -27.28
C ALA A 309 1.15 -7.09 -26.61
N LEU A 310 1.84 -6.49 -25.63
CA LEU A 310 2.45 -7.23 -24.51
C LEU A 310 1.29 -7.77 -23.64
N ASP A 311 0.51 -8.68 -24.24
CA ASP A 311 -0.30 -9.70 -23.58
C ASP A 311 0.69 -10.63 -22.87
N VAL A 312 1.30 -10.11 -21.81
CA VAL A 312 2.29 -10.80 -20.99
C VAL A 312 1.64 -12.10 -20.57
N ARG A 313 2.14 -13.21 -21.13
CA ARG A 313 1.66 -14.56 -20.84
C ARG A 313 2.04 -14.92 -19.41
N LEU A 314 1.26 -14.38 -18.47
CA LEU A 314 1.38 -14.36 -17.00
C LEU A 314 1.34 -15.78 -16.40
N THR A 315 2.39 -16.50 -16.76
CA THR A 315 2.67 -17.93 -16.64
C THR A 315 4.17 -18.17 -16.42
N SER A 316 5.03 -17.18 -16.72
CA SER A 316 6.42 -17.18 -16.26
C SER A 316 6.48 -16.79 -14.77
N ALA A 317 7.55 -17.20 -14.10
CA ALA A 317 7.78 -16.83 -12.70
C ALA A 317 8.21 -15.36 -12.55
N HIS A 318 8.76 -14.74 -13.60
CA HIS A 318 9.26 -13.36 -13.61
C HIS A 318 8.09 -12.37 -13.54
N ASP A 319 7.14 -12.47 -14.47
CA ASP A 319 5.90 -11.68 -14.52
C ASP A 319 4.98 -11.90 -13.30
N ILE A 320 5.14 -13.02 -12.58
CA ILE A 320 4.52 -13.21 -11.25
C ILE A 320 5.23 -12.39 -10.18
N ALA A 321 6.57 -12.38 -10.14
CA ALA A 321 7.37 -11.66 -9.15
C ALA A 321 7.33 -10.13 -9.35
N GLU A 322 7.29 -9.67 -10.61
CA GLU A 322 7.17 -8.26 -11.00
C GLU A 322 5.86 -7.65 -10.47
N LYS A 323 4.72 -8.32 -10.70
CA LYS A 323 3.38 -7.81 -10.34
C LYS A 323 2.89 -8.30 -8.97
N LEU A 324 3.75 -8.86 -8.13
CA LEU A 324 3.43 -9.30 -6.77
C LEU A 324 3.55 -8.11 -5.79
N PRO A 325 2.50 -7.74 -5.03
CA PRO A 325 2.61 -6.68 -4.03
C PRO A 325 3.72 -6.98 -3.03
N ILE A 326 4.62 -6.03 -2.80
CA ILE A 326 5.79 -6.20 -1.91
C ILE A 326 5.35 -6.67 -0.52
N VAL A 327 4.28 -6.07 0.03
CA VAL A 327 3.70 -6.41 1.32
C VAL A 327 3.18 -7.86 1.37
N LEU A 328 2.69 -8.40 0.24
CA LEU A 328 2.25 -9.80 0.13
C LEU A 328 3.47 -10.75 0.10
N LEU A 329 4.56 -10.35 -0.55
CA LEU A 329 5.81 -11.12 -0.56
C LEU A 329 6.49 -11.13 0.82
N THR A 330 6.68 -9.96 1.45
CA THR A 330 7.38 -9.86 2.75
C THR A 330 6.61 -10.56 3.86
N ALA A 331 5.28 -10.40 3.91
CA ALA A 331 4.43 -11.16 4.82
C ALA A 331 4.57 -12.67 4.60
N SER A 332 4.62 -13.13 3.34
CA SER A 332 4.80 -14.54 3.03
C SER A 332 6.18 -15.06 3.44
N LEU A 333 7.25 -14.30 3.20
CA LEU A 333 8.61 -14.66 3.62
C LEU A 333 8.74 -14.72 5.14
N MET A 334 8.14 -13.77 5.87
CA MET A 334 8.12 -13.78 7.32
C MET A 334 7.33 -14.97 7.87
N LEU A 335 6.21 -15.37 7.25
CA LEU A 335 5.51 -16.61 7.60
C LEU A 335 6.37 -17.86 7.37
N VAL A 336 7.06 -17.99 6.23
CA VAL A 336 7.97 -19.12 5.99
C VAL A 336 9.05 -19.21 7.08
N ILE A 337 9.63 -18.07 7.47
CA ILE A 337 10.65 -18.00 8.52
C ILE A 337 10.07 -18.39 9.89
N SER A 338 8.86 -17.91 10.22
CA SER A 338 8.17 -18.26 11.48
C SER A 338 7.81 -19.75 11.52
N SER A 339 7.21 -20.31 10.46
CA SER A 339 6.92 -21.74 10.30
C SER A 339 8.15 -22.63 10.46
N VAL A 340 9.30 -22.22 9.93
CA VAL A 340 10.57 -22.96 10.12
C VAL A 340 11.06 -22.87 11.57
N ALA A 341 10.96 -21.70 12.21
CA ALA A 341 11.30 -21.54 13.62
C ALA A 341 10.35 -22.32 14.56
N GLU A 342 9.06 -22.35 14.24
CA GLU A 342 8.00 -23.11 14.94
C GLU A 342 8.21 -24.61 14.80
N LEU A 343 8.56 -25.10 13.61
CA LEU A 343 8.95 -26.50 13.39
C LEU A 343 10.21 -26.89 14.18
N VAL A 344 11.25 -26.05 14.15
CA VAL A 344 12.49 -26.29 14.92
C VAL A 344 12.22 -26.28 16.43
N THR A 345 11.46 -25.31 16.93
CA THR A 345 11.07 -25.22 18.35
C THR A 345 10.27 -26.45 18.76
N SER A 346 9.28 -26.86 17.94
CA SER A 346 8.48 -28.06 18.20
C SER A 346 9.34 -29.33 18.26
N ILE A 347 10.29 -29.49 17.35
CA ILE A 347 11.23 -30.62 17.36
C ILE A 347 12.09 -30.61 18.64
N LEU A 348 12.57 -29.44 19.07
CA LEU A 348 13.39 -29.30 20.29
C LEU A 348 12.58 -29.59 21.57
N THR A 349 11.40 -28.99 21.73
CA THR A 349 10.50 -29.22 22.87
C THR A 349 10.11 -30.70 23.02
N VAL A 350 9.80 -31.37 21.92
CA VAL A 350 9.35 -32.78 21.95
C VAL A 350 10.55 -33.75 22.03
N ALA A 351 11.74 -33.36 21.61
CA ALA A 351 12.98 -34.09 21.90
C ALA A 351 13.44 -33.93 23.37
N ASN A 352 13.05 -32.85 24.05
CA ASN A 352 13.36 -32.61 25.45
C ASN A 352 12.40 -33.41 26.37
N ARG A 353 12.79 -34.64 26.75
CA ARG A 353 11.97 -35.56 27.58
C ARG A 353 11.34 -34.89 28.80
N HIS A 354 12.08 -34.06 29.53
CA HIS A 354 11.59 -33.36 30.73
C HIS A 354 10.46 -32.38 30.39
N GLU A 355 10.65 -31.58 29.33
CA GLU A 355 9.68 -30.59 28.86
C GLU A 355 8.42 -31.28 28.31
N LEU A 356 8.59 -32.33 27.51
CA LEU A 356 7.49 -33.16 27.00
C LEU A 356 6.68 -33.81 28.13
N VAL A 357 7.32 -34.41 29.15
CA VAL A 357 6.61 -34.94 30.33
C VAL A 357 5.87 -33.82 31.05
N SER A 358 6.51 -32.68 31.31
CA SER A 358 5.86 -31.56 32.02
C SER A 358 4.65 -30.97 31.26
N ASN A 359 4.69 -30.98 29.93
CA ASN A 359 3.58 -30.55 29.07
C ASN A 359 2.45 -31.60 29.00
N LEU A 360 2.76 -32.89 29.11
CA LEU A 360 1.78 -33.99 29.12
C LEU A 360 1.08 -34.13 30.48
N THR A 361 1.78 -33.89 31.60
CA THR A 361 1.23 -34.12 32.94
C THR A 361 0.78 -32.83 33.64
N GLY A 362 1.30 -31.67 33.25
CA GLY A 362 0.95 -30.36 33.78
C GLY A 362 1.60 -30.01 35.13
N GLN A 363 1.52 -28.73 35.51
CA GLN A 363 2.04 -28.23 36.79
C GLN A 363 1.19 -28.74 37.96
N GLY A 364 1.56 -29.89 38.52
CA GLY A 364 0.92 -30.47 39.72
C GLY A 364 0.63 -31.98 39.66
N SER A 365 1.14 -32.70 38.66
CA SER A 365 0.88 -34.14 38.48
C SER A 365 1.44 -35.05 39.57
N ASP A 366 0.74 -36.15 39.85
CA ASP A 366 1.21 -37.23 40.72
C ASP A 366 2.61 -37.74 40.31
N THR A 367 3.52 -37.81 41.28
CA THR A 367 4.89 -38.29 41.11
C THR A 367 4.96 -39.74 40.61
N ALA A 368 3.93 -40.55 40.91
CA ALA A 368 3.80 -41.91 40.41
C ALA A 368 3.62 -41.95 38.87
N MET A 369 2.87 -41.02 38.28
CA MET A 369 2.67 -40.98 36.83
C MET A 369 3.92 -40.48 36.10
N VAL A 370 4.66 -39.55 36.70
CA VAL A 370 5.99 -39.15 36.22
C VAL A 370 6.96 -40.34 36.25
N GLN A 371 7.00 -41.11 37.35
CA GLN A 371 7.84 -42.32 37.44
C GLN A 371 7.49 -43.41 36.41
N VAL A 372 6.22 -43.56 36.04
CA VAL A 372 5.79 -44.50 34.97
C VAL A 372 6.24 -44.01 33.59
N LEU A 373 6.07 -42.70 33.30
CA LEU A 373 6.54 -42.08 32.06
C LEU A 373 8.07 -42.07 31.94
N ASP A 374 8.78 -42.02 33.08
CA ASP A 374 10.24 -42.09 33.11
C ASP A 374 10.80 -43.52 32.95
N GLY A 375 9.96 -44.56 33.02
CA GLY A 375 10.35 -45.97 32.92
C GLY A 375 10.41 -46.54 31.48
N PRO A 376 10.76 -47.84 31.32
CA PRO A 376 10.98 -48.45 30.00
C PRO A 376 9.73 -48.55 29.10
N GLU A 377 8.55 -48.71 29.70
CA GLU A 377 7.27 -48.64 28.98
C GLU A 377 6.96 -47.19 28.56
N GLY A 378 7.34 -46.24 29.42
CA GLY A 378 7.33 -44.81 29.14
C GLY A 378 8.18 -44.42 27.92
N ASP A 379 9.39 -44.94 27.77
CA ASP A 379 10.24 -44.67 26.59
C ASP A 379 9.55 -45.04 25.27
N THR A 380 8.85 -46.17 25.23
CA THR A 380 8.11 -46.61 24.04
C THR A 380 6.93 -45.68 23.76
N PHE A 381 6.16 -45.32 24.79
CA PHE A 381 5.06 -44.35 24.71
C PHE A 381 5.54 -42.96 24.27
N MET A 382 6.70 -42.52 24.77
CA MET A 382 7.30 -41.23 24.47
C MET A 382 7.81 -41.18 23.02
N ILE A 383 8.39 -42.25 22.48
CA ILE A 383 8.76 -42.35 21.05
C ILE A 383 7.52 -42.26 20.15
N PHE A 384 6.44 -42.98 20.46
CA PHE A 384 5.20 -42.87 19.68
C PHE A 384 4.58 -41.47 19.77
N THR A 385 4.59 -40.85 20.95
CA THR A 385 4.10 -39.48 21.18
C THR A 385 4.94 -38.45 20.42
N LEU A 386 6.27 -38.60 20.43
CA LEU A 386 7.23 -37.78 19.68
C LEU A 386 6.95 -37.83 18.17
N VAL A 387 6.82 -39.03 17.61
CA VAL A 387 6.54 -39.24 16.19
C VAL A 387 5.16 -38.66 15.82
N ALA A 388 4.14 -38.88 16.65
CA ALA A 388 2.80 -38.35 16.42
C ALA A 388 2.75 -36.81 16.46
N ALA A 389 3.39 -36.18 17.45
CA ALA A 389 3.45 -34.73 17.59
C ALA A 389 4.19 -34.07 16.42
N ILE A 390 5.37 -34.60 16.04
CA ILE A 390 6.11 -34.11 14.87
C ILE A 390 5.30 -34.30 13.58
N ALA A 391 4.63 -35.44 13.40
CA ALA A 391 3.79 -35.67 12.23
C ALA A 391 2.63 -34.66 12.13
N VAL A 392 1.96 -34.34 13.24
CA VAL A 392 0.90 -33.32 13.28
C VAL A 392 1.43 -31.94 12.90
N VAL A 393 2.56 -31.50 13.47
CA VAL A 393 3.18 -30.20 13.15
C VAL A 393 3.61 -30.15 11.69
N VAL A 394 4.29 -31.18 11.17
CA VAL A 394 4.73 -31.23 9.77
C VAL A 394 3.55 -31.22 8.79
N ILE A 395 2.44 -31.91 9.11
CA ILE A 395 1.21 -31.87 8.29
C ILE A 395 0.58 -30.47 8.32
N PHE A 396 0.49 -29.84 9.50
CA PHE A 396 -0.07 -28.50 9.65
C PHE A 396 0.74 -27.46 8.86
N GLU A 397 2.07 -27.44 9.02
CA GLU A 397 2.93 -26.52 8.25
C GLU A 397 2.93 -26.83 6.75
N SER A 398 2.84 -28.09 6.34
CA SER A 398 2.70 -28.45 4.92
C SER A 398 1.41 -27.88 4.31
N ILE A 399 0.30 -27.92 5.04
CA ILE A 399 -0.97 -27.31 4.62
C ILE A 399 -0.85 -25.78 4.59
N HIS A 400 -0.23 -25.17 5.60
CA HIS A 400 -0.02 -23.73 5.69
C HIS A 400 0.83 -23.22 4.52
N MET A 401 1.97 -23.86 4.24
CA MET A 401 2.85 -23.53 3.11
C MET A 401 2.19 -23.76 1.74
N PHE A 402 1.36 -24.80 1.59
CA PHE A 402 0.59 -25.00 0.37
C PHE A 402 -0.43 -23.88 0.12
N MET A 403 -1.14 -23.45 1.18
CA MET A 403 -2.09 -22.33 1.09
C MET A 403 -1.36 -20.99 0.86
N LEU A 404 -0.18 -20.81 1.44
CA LEU A 404 0.68 -19.65 1.20
C LEU A 404 1.15 -19.56 -0.26
N TRP A 405 1.68 -20.66 -0.81
CA TRP A 405 2.05 -20.78 -2.22
C TRP A 405 0.86 -20.57 -3.16
N ALA A 406 -0.32 -21.12 -2.82
CA ALA A 406 -1.54 -20.87 -3.59
C ALA A 406 -1.99 -19.39 -3.52
N THR A 407 -1.76 -18.71 -2.40
CA THR A 407 -2.01 -17.27 -2.23
C THR A 407 -1.08 -16.42 -3.11
N LEU A 408 0.23 -16.73 -3.10
CA LEU A 408 1.22 -16.10 -3.99
C LEU A 408 0.93 -16.34 -5.48
N ARG A 409 0.31 -17.47 -5.84
CA ARG A 409 -0.21 -17.71 -7.20
C ARG A 409 -1.57 -17.05 -7.47
N GLY A 410 -2.04 -16.16 -6.59
CA GLY A 410 -3.23 -15.33 -6.77
C GLY A 410 -4.55 -15.96 -6.33
N SER A 411 -4.56 -17.03 -5.52
CA SER A 411 -5.82 -17.65 -5.05
C SER A 411 -6.44 -16.87 -3.88
N SER A 412 -7.55 -16.17 -4.13
CA SER A 412 -8.32 -15.47 -3.11
C SER A 412 -8.95 -16.42 -2.07
N LYS A 413 -9.26 -17.67 -2.46
CA LYS A 413 -9.66 -18.72 -1.52
C LYS A 413 -8.52 -19.08 -0.57
N ALA A 414 -7.31 -19.29 -1.08
CA ALA A 414 -6.17 -19.64 -0.25
C ALA A 414 -5.80 -18.49 0.70
N ARG A 415 -5.85 -17.23 0.22
CA ARG A 415 -5.63 -16.03 1.05
C ARG A 415 -6.55 -16.02 2.28
N ARG A 416 -7.84 -16.30 2.07
CA ARG A 416 -8.85 -16.40 3.15
C ARG A 416 -8.65 -17.61 4.08
N MET A 417 -8.05 -18.69 3.61
CA MET A 417 -7.70 -19.85 4.44
C MET A 417 -6.44 -19.60 5.29
N VAL A 418 -5.39 -18.98 4.74
CA VAL A 418 -4.25 -18.55 5.57
C VAL A 418 -4.70 -17.52 6.59
N LEU A 419 -5.51 -16.53 6.20
CA LEU A 419 -6.10 -15.57 7.15
C LEU A 419 -6.89 -16.25 8.27
N LEU A 420 -7.67 -17.29 7.98
CA LEU A 420 -8.38 -18.06 9.02
C LEU A 420 -7.43 -18.78 9.97
N LEU A 421 -6.36 -19.40 9.46
CA LEU A 421 -5.33 -20.05 10.28
C LEU A 421 -4.61 -19.02 11.17
N LEU A 422 -4.25 -17.86 10.63
CA LEU A 422 -3.61 -16.77 11.39
C LEU A 422 -4.53 -16.20 12.48
N VAL A 423 -5.83 -16.03 12.20
CA VAL A 423 -6.82 -15.59 13.20
C VAL A 423 -6.90 -16.59 14.37
N VAL A 424 -6.99 -17.88 14.08
CA VAL A 424 -7.10 -18.93 15.10
C VAL A 424 -5.80 -19.07 15.89
N GLY A 425 -4.64 -19.09 15.20
CA GLY A 425 -3.32 -19.16 15.82
C GLY A 425 -3.03 -17.96 16.72
N PHE A 426 -3.25 -16.73 16.22
CA PHE A 426 -3.10 -15.51 17.01
C PHE A 426 -4.02 -15.49 18.22
N ALA A 427 -5.29 -15.89 18.07
CA ALA A 427 -6.22 -15.94 19.20
C ALA A 427 -5.79 -16.95 20.28
N ALA A 428 -5.28 -18.12 19.88
CA ALA A 428 -4.76 -19.13 20.81
C ALA A 428 -3.47 -18.67 21.52
N GLN A 429 -2.51 -18.09 20.78
CA GLN A 429 -1.26 -17.56 21.33
C GLN A 429 -1.49 -16.35 22.25
N ALA A 430 -2.39 -15.43 21.89
CA ALA A 430 -2.74 -14.30 22.75
C ALA A 430 -3.44 -14.78 24.04
N ALA A 431 -4.34 -15.76 23.94
CA ALA A 431 -5.01 -16.35 25.11
C ALA A 431 -4.03 -17.09 26.03
N SER A 432 -3.04 -17.81 25.50
CA SER A 432 -2.04 -18.49 26.33
C SER A 432 -1.12 -17.52 27.06
N VAL A 433 -0.74 -16.39 26.44
CA VAL A 433 0.00 -15.31 27.11
C VAL A 433 -0.83 -14.70 28.26
N PHE A 434 -2.12 -14.42 28.04
CA PHE A 434 -2.99 -13.92 29.12
C PHE A 434 -3.24 -14.96 30.24
N ALA A 435 -3.18 -16.26 29.95
CA ALA A 435 -3.36 -17.32 30.93
C ALA A 435 -2.10 -17.67 31.74
N ALA A 436 -0.91 -17.52 31.14
CA ALA A 436 0.37 -17.92 31.74
C ALA A 436 1.08 -16.79 32.52
N GLY A 437 0.69 -15.53 32.31
CA GLY A 437 1.32 -14.39 32.98
C GLY A 437 2.80 -14.21 32.61
N GLU A 438 3.65 -13.96 33.60
CA GLU A 438 5.08 -13.67 33.39
C GLU A 438 5.94 -14.90 33.06
N ALA A 439 5.37 -16.12 33.05
CA ALA A 439 6.13 -17.37 33.00
C ALA A 439 6.70 -17.76 31.62
N LEU A 440 6.44 -16.99 30.56
CA LEU A 440 6.81 -17.32 29.18
C LEU A 440 8.03 -16.53 28.68
N THR A 441 8.83 -17.14 27.81
CA THR A 441 9.95 -16.50 27.11
C THR A 441 9.44 -15.49 26.07
N ILE A 442 9.21 -14.25 26.52
CA ILE A 442 8.59 -13.15 25.78
C ILE A 442 9.17 -12.91 24.38
N SER A 443 10.45 -13.22 24.11
CA SER A 443 11.07 -12.96 22.81
C SER A 443 10.50 -13.77 21.63
N SER A 444 10.22 -15.07 21.80
CA SER A 444 9.77 -15.93 20.68
C SER A 444 8.29 -15.72 20.35
N LEU A 445 7.43 -15.67 21.38
CA LEU A 445 5.99 -15.48 21.21
C LEU A 445 5.65 -14.11 20.63
N PHE A 446 6.34 -13.03 21.05
CA PHE A 446 6.09 -11.71 20.50
C PHE A 446 6.59 -11.59 19.04
N PHE A 447 7.62 -12.35 18.66
CA PHE A 447 8.01 -12.47 17.25
C PHE A 447 6.92 -13.18 16.43
N GLN A 448 6.41 -14.32 16.89
CA GLN A 448 5.33 -15.07 16.22
C GLN A 448 4.03 -14.24 16.10
N LEU A 449 3.57 -13.62 17.19
CA LEU A 449 2.43 -12.71 17.20
C LEU A 449 2.66 -11.52 16.25
N GLY A 450 3.88 -10.98 16.21
CA GLY A 450 4.28 -9.90 15.31
C GLY A 450 4.21 -10.29 13.83
N VAL A 451 4.75 -11.47 13.47
CA VAL A 451 4.65 -12.04 12.13
C VAL A 451 3.18 -12.30 11.76
N ALA A 452 2.39 -12.89 12.67
CA ALA A 452 0.99 -13.20 12.43
C ALA A 452 0.15 -11.93 12.17
N VAL A 453 0.34 -10.86 12.96
CA VAL A 453 -0.33 -9.58 12.72
C VAL A 453 0.16 -8.93 11.42
N PHE A 454 1.47 -8.87 11.19
CA PHE A 454 2.01 -8.30 9.95
C PHE A 454 1.46 -9.01 8.71
N ALA A 455 1.38 -10.34 8.75
CA ALA A 455 0.79 -11.13 7.68
C ALA A 455 -0.72 -10.93 7.53
N MET A 456 -1.48 -10.86 8.63
CA MET A 456 -2.91 -10.54 8.59
C MET A 456 -3.17 -9.16 7.98
N LEU A 457 -2.40 -8.13 8.38
CA LEU A 457 -2.47 -6.78 7.84
C LEU A 457 -2.12 -6.76 6.34
N GLY A 458 -1.02 -7.41 5.96
CA GLY A 458 -0.55 -7.48 4.57
C GLY A 458 -1.51 -8.23 3.64
N PHE A 459 -2.06 -9.36 4.08
CA PHE A 459 -2.99 -10.18 3.29
C PHE A 459 -4.41 -9.59 3.23
N THR A 460 -4.70 -8.56 4.02
CA THR A 460 -5.94 -7.77 3.95
C THR A 460 -5.72 -6.36 3.40
N SER A 461 -4.50 -6.02 2.95
CA SER A 461 -4.24 -4.80 2.19
C SER A 461 -4.95 -4.83 0.84
N ASP A 462 -5.36 -3.66 0.35
CA ASP A 462 -6.09 -3.54 -0.92
C ASP A 462 -5.31 -4.19 -2.07
N ALA A 463 -4.00 -3.94 -2.17
CA ALA A 463 -3.14 -4.55 -3.19
C ALA A 463 -3.14 -6.08 -3.15
N ALA A 464 -3.18 -6.72 -1.97
CA ALA A 464 -3.29 -8.18 -1.86
C ALA A 464 -4.70 -8.71 -2.18
N VAL A 465 -5.75 -7.92 -1.88
CA VAL A 465 -7.13 -8.21 -2.29
C VAL A 465 -7.23 -8.16 -3.81
N ASP A 466 -6.77 -7.08 -4.44
CA ASP A 466 -6.88 -6.83 -5.88
C ASP A 466 -6.03 -7.80 -6.71
N TYR A 467 -4.80 -8.10 -6.26
CA TYR A 467 -3.95 -9.14 -6.87
C TYR A 467 -4.65 -10.51 -6.91
N THR A 468 -5.28 -10.92 -5.79
CA THR A 468 -5.97 -12.22 -5.72
C THR A 468 -7.38 -12.20 -6.34
N ALA A 469 -8.04 -11.05 -6.45
CA ALA A 469 -9.34 -10.91 -7.10
C ALA A 469 -9.22 -10.88 -8.64
N SER A 470 -8.34 -10.04 -9.18
CA SER A 470 -8.13 -9.84 -10.61
C SER A 470 -7.73 -11.12 -11.33
N ARG A 471 -6.78 -11.90 -10.79
CA ARG A 471 -6.33 -13.16 -11.39
C ARG A 471 -7.44 -14.22 -11.45
N ASN A 472 -8.29 -14.30 -10.42
CA ASN A 472 -9.46 -15.19 -10.41
C ASN A 472 -10.53 -14.76 -11.43
N PHE A 473 -10.73 -13.46 -11.63
CA PHE A 473 -11.64 -12.94 -12.67
C PHE A 473 -11.10 -13.23 -14.08
N ARG A 474 -9.81 -12.97 -14.33
CA ARG A 474 -9.19 -13.19 -15.64
C ARG A 474 -9.17 -14.67 -16.04
N LEU A 475 -8.84 -15.58 -15.13
CA LEU A 475 -8.90 -17.03 -15.39
C LEU A 475 -10.31 -17.48 -15.80
N ARG A 476 -11.35 -17.06 -15.06
CA ARG A 476 -12.76 -17.35 -15.39
C ARG A 476 -13.20 -16.76 -16.72
N ASN A 477 -12.68 -15.59 -17.11
CA ASN A 477 -12.99 -15.01 -18.42
C ASN A 477 -12.27 -15.77 -19.54
N LEU A 478 -11.01 -16.18 -19.36
CA LEU A 478 -10.28 -17.03 -20.31
C LEU A 478 -10.96 -18.40 -20.49
N GLU A 479 -11.47 -18.99 -19.41
CA GLU A 479 -12.30 -20.22 -19.46
C GLU A 479 -13.57 -20.01 -20.29
N LYS A 480 -14.34 -18.94 -20.02
CA LYS A 480 -15.54 -18.59 -20.82
C LYS A 480 -15.23 -18.30 -22.29
N ILE A 481 -14.09 -17.67 -22.60
CA ILE A 481 -13.65 -17.41 -23.96
C ILE A 481 -13.30 -18.73 -24.66
N ARG A 482 -12.52 -19.60 -24.01
CA ARG A 482 -12.21 -20.95 -24.51
C ARG A 482 -13.48 -21.78 -24.73
N GLU A 483 -14.45 -21.69 -23.82
CA GLU A 483 -15.73 -22.39 -23.96
C GLU A 483 -16.56 -21.85 -25.13
N LYS A 484 -16.66 -20.51 -25.31
CA LYS A 484 -17.29 -19.90 -26.48
C LYS A 484 -16.63 -20.32 -27.79
N VAL A 485 -15.30 -20.32 -27.85
CA VAL A 485 -14.52 -20.78 -29.03
C VAL A 485 -14.78 -22.26 -29.30
N ARG A 486 -14.74 -23.11 -28.26
CA ARG A 486 -14.99 -24.55 -28.39
C ARG A 486 -16.43 -24.86 -28.84
N ARG A 487 -17.43 -24.14 -28.32
CA ARG A 487 -18.82 -24.24 -28.79
C ARG A 487 -18.96 -23.78 -30.25
N LYS A 488 -18.30 -22.70 -30.66
CA LYS A 488 -18.29 -22.23 -32.06
C LYS A 488 -17.67 -23.26 -33.01
N ALA A 489 -16.57 -23.90 -32.59
CA ALA A 489 -15.91 -24.99 -33.33
C ALA A 489 -16.64 -26.35 -33.27
N ILE A 490 -17.84 -26.41 -32.68
CA ILE A 490 -18.75 -27.58 -32.70
C ILE A 490 -20.03 -27.24 -33.53
N HIS A 491 -20.12 -26.02 -34.05
CA HIS A 491 -21.21 -25.53 -34.91
C HIS A 491 -20.66 -24.98 -36.25
N GLN A 492 -19.51 -25.51 -36.68
CA GLN A 492 -18.90 -25.41 -38.00
C GLN A 492 -18.49 -26.82 -38.43
#